data_AF-A0A3N4HXZ1-F1
#
_entry.id   AF-A0A3N4HXZ1-F1
#
_cell.length_a   1.000
_cell.length_b   1.000
_cell.length_c   1.000
_cell.angle_alpha   90.00
_cell.angle_beta   90.00
_cell.angle_gamma   90.00
#
_symmetry.space_group_name_H-M   'P 1'
#
loop_
_entity.id
_entity.type
_entity.pdbx_description
1 polymer ?
#
loop_
_entity_poly.entity_id
_entity_poly.type
_entity_poly.pdbx_seq_one_letter_code
_entity_poly.pdbx_strand_id
1 'polypeptide(L)'
;MAGVYRKPRTDGPRQGKLSTLAHLHNLLDEATDPEDKLYIKAKIRQVKKMAREEDTVISPEIISPPLTQTEMRIRYLEGIDPDELGYRAGDRENLKAVITAYQDGLLKVEDKKDNREYAAFWGGRLMIGWGVLREEFGKGIMEVWPSEMPEGKLWVEDGAASQPASTHGVWLDGQFGLYKSVYSP
;
A
#
# COMPACT_ATOMS: atom_id res chain seq x y z
N MET A 1 -10.62 22.32 24.05
CA MET A 1 -9.92 22.96 22.90
C MET A 1 -10.88 22.98 21.73
N ALA A 2 -11.10 24.13 21.10
CA ALA A 2 -12.14 24.33 20.08
C ALA A 2 -11.71 23.70 18.73
N GLY A 3 -12.56 22.84 18.17
CA GLY A 3 -12.36 22.23 16.85
C GLY A 3 -12.46 23.27 15.74
N VAL A 4 -11.46 23.31 14.87
CA VAL A 4 -11.40 24.24 13.73
C VAL A 4 -12.39 23.78 12.66
N TYR A 5 -13.57 24.40 12.64
CA TYR A 5 -14.62 24.20 11.65
C TYR A 5 -14.13 24.63 10.26
N ARG A 6 -13.81 23.68 9.36
CA ARG A 6 -13.47 24.00 7.96
C ARG A 6 -14.75 24.02 7.13
N LYS A 7 -15.22 25.22 6.77
CA LYS A 7 -16.39 25.44 5.90
C LYS A 7 -16.16 24.88 4.48
N PRO A 8 -17.21 24.38 3.80
CA PRO A 8 -17.13 23.84 2.43
C PRO A 8 -16.68 24.87 1.40
N ARG A 9 -15.94 24.42 0.38
CA ARG A 9 -15.14 25.23 -0.56
C ARG A 9 -15.61 25.03 -2.01
N THR A 10 -15.75 26.13 -2.75
CA THR A 10 -15.73 26.13 -4.23
C THR A 10 -14.97 27.36 -4.73
N ASP A 11 -14.22 27.22 -5.82
CA ASP A 11 -13.40 28.28 -6.41
C ASP A 11 -14.27 29.49 -6.79
N GLY A 12 -13.92 30.66 -6.23
CA GLY A 12 -14.58 31.92 -6.53
C GLY A 12 -14.05 32.56 -7.83
N PRO A 13 -14.82 33.50 -8.43
CA PRO A 13 -14.46 34.16 -9.69
C PRO A 13 -13.29 35.16 -9.59
N ARG A 14 -12.71 35.36 -8.39
CA ARG A 14 -11.47 36.12 -8.19
C ARG A 14 -10.42 35.18 -7.62
N GLN A 15 -9.31 35.04 -8.34
CA GLN A 15 -8.20 34.13 -8.07
C GLN A 15 -7.87 33.99 -6.57
N GLY A 16 -7.93 32.75 -6.07
CA GLY A 16 -7.20 32.32 -4.88
C GLY A 16 -7.79 32.63 -3.50
N LYS A 17 -9.01 33.18 -3.38
CA LYS A 17 -9.68 33.35 -2.07
C LYS A 17 -10.92 32.47 -1.92
N LEU A 18 -10.99 31.74 -0.80
CA LEU A 18 -12.07 30.82 -0.46
C LEU A 18 -13.38 31.58 -0.18
N SER A 19 -14.39 31.37 -1.02
CA SER A 19 -15.70 32.04 -0.91
C SER A 19 -16.66 31.24 -0.03
N THR A 20 -16.94 31.72 1.18
CA THR A 20 -17.98 31.14 2.06
C THR A 20 -19.40 31.55 1.61
N LEU A 21 -20.45 30.86 2.05
CA LEU A 21 -21.84 31.26 1.79
C LEU A 21 -22.12 32.73 2.19
N ALA A 22 -21.58 33.17 3.33
CA ALA A 22 -21.71 34.56 3.77
C ALA A 22 -21.05 35.53 2.78
N HIS A 23 -19.88 35.17 2.25
CA HIS A 23 -19.20 35.97 1.23
C HIS A 23 -19.99 36.06 -0.08
N LEU A 24 -20.61 34.95 -0.53
CA LEU A 24 -21.45 34.95 -1.72
C LEU A 24 -22.73 35.78 -1.53
N HIS A 25 -23.31 35.80 -0.33
CA HIS A 25 -24.44 36.67 -0.02
C HIS A 25 -24.03 38.15 -0.06
N ASN A 26 -22.90 38.52 0.53
CA ASN A 26 -22.39 39.89 0.46
C ASN A 26 -22.11 40.31 -1.01
N LEU A 27 -21.50 39.44 -1.81
CA LEU A 27 -21.27 39.70 -3.23
C LEU A 27 -22.59 39.87 -4.01
N LEU A 28 -23.65 39.14 -3.63
CA LEU A 28 -24.96 39.26 -4.26
C LEU A 28 -25.61 40.61 -3.95
N ASP A 29 -25.43 41.11 -2.72
CA ASP A 29 -25.96 42.39 -2.26
C ASP A 29 -25.21 43.57 -2.89
N GLU A 30 -23.90 43.41 -3.12
CA GLU A 30 -23.03 44.41 -3.76
C GLU A 30 -23.12 44.41 -5.29
N ALA A 31 -23.54 43.31 -5.92
CA ALA A 31 -23.64 43.22 -7.38
C ALA A 31 -24.69 44.19 -7.93
N THR A 32 -24.33 44.95 -8.95
CA THR A 32 -25.26 45.84 -9.68
C THR A 32 -25.75 45.21 -10.98
N ASP A 33 -24.94 44.37 -11.61
CA ASP A 33 -25.25 43.70 -12.88
C ASP A 33 -26.23 42.52 -12.68
N PRO A 34 -27.36 42.48 -13.41
CA PRO A 34 -28.28 41.34 -13.41
C PRO A 34 -27.64 39.98 -13.73
N GLU A 35 -26.65 39.92 -14.62
CA GLU A 35 -25.99 38.66 -15.01
C GLU A 35 -25.12 38.12 -13.86
N ASP A 36 -24.37 38.99 -13.20
CA ASP A 36 -23.58 38.66 -12.01
C ASP A 36 -24.47 38.16 -10.87
N LYS A 37 -25.63 38.81 -10.65
CA LYS A 37 -26.60 38.35 -9.65
C LYS A 37 -27.10 36.94 -9.93
N LEU A 38 -27.32 36.61 -11.21
CA LEU A 38 -27.77 35.28 -11.62
C LEU A 38 -26.67 34.24 -11.36
N TYR A 39 -25.43 34.55 -11.75
CA TYR A 39 -24.27 33.70 -11.51
C TYR A 39 -24.02 33.44 -10.02
N ILE A 40 -24.04 34.48 -9.18
CA ILE A 40 -23.83 34.37 -7.74
C ILE A 40 -24.95 33.55 -7.09
N LYS A 41 -26.21 33.75 -7.48
CA LYS A 41 -27.34 32.92 -7.00
C LYS A 41 -27.18 31.46 -7.37
N ALA A 42 -26.71 31.15 -8.59
CA ALA A 42 -26.43 29.78 -9.01
C ALA A 42 -25.33 29.15 -8.15
N LYS A 43 -24.26 29.89 -7.83
CA LYS A 43 -23.23 29.41 -6.91
C LYS A 43 -23.71 29.20 -5.48
N ILE A 44 -24.54 30.09 -4.95
CA ILE A 44 -25.17 29.88 -3.63
C ILE A 44 -25.97 28.57 -3.60
N ARG A 45 -26.74 28.28 -4.66
CA ARG A 45 -27.49 27.00 -4.76
C ARG A 45 -26.56 25.80 -4.79
N GLN A 46 -25.47 25.86 -5.57
CA GLN A 46 -24.50 24.77 -5.65
C GLN A 46 -23.84 24.50 -4.30
N VAL A 47 -23.39 25.54 -3.60
CA VAL A 47 -22.75 25.39 -2.28
C VAL A 47 -23.74 24.89 -1.23
N LYS A 48 -25.01 25.33 -1.25
CA LYS A 48 -26.06 24.78 -0.36
C LYS A 48 -26.37 23.32 -0.66
N LYS A 49 -26.33 22.90 -1.92
CA LYS A 49 -26.51 21.51 -2.32
C LYS A 49 -25.35 20.64 -1.81
N MET A 50 -24.11 21.08 -2.02
CA MET A 50 -22.91 20.40 -1.49
C MET A 50 -22.94 20.28 0.03
N ALA A 51 -23.31 21.35 0.75
CA ALA A 51 -23.41 21.34 2.21
C ALA A 51 -24.50 20.36 2.72
N ARG A 52 -25.57 20.14 1.96
CA ARG A 52 -26.61 19.14 2.29
C ARG A 52 -26.16 17.72 1.97
N GLU A 53 -25.40 17.54 0.89
CA GLU A 53 -24.88 16.23 0.48
C GLU A 53 -23.73 15.76 1.41
N GLU A 54 -22.91 16.68 1.92
CA GLU A 54 -21.90 16.43 2.95
C GLU A 54 -22.52 16.02 4.30
N ASP A 55 -23.71 16.52 4.65
CA ASP A 55 -24.45 16.11 5.86
C ASP A 55 -25.02 14.68 5.79
N THR A 56 -25.06 14.04 4.60
CA THR A 56 -25.69 12.71 4.42
C THR A 56 -24.75 11.51 4.51
N VAL A 57 -23.43 11.68 4.52
CA VAL A 57 -22.49 10.57 4.82
C VAL A 57 -21.23 11.12 5.49
N ILE A 58 -21.32 11.51 6.75
CA ILE A 58 -20.14 11.46 7.62
C ILE A 58 -20.25 10.14 8.36
N SER A 59 -19.83 9.06 7.68
CA SER A 59 -19.28 7.91 8.41
C SER A 59 -18.25 8.50 9.36
N PRO A 60 -18.28 8.21 10.68
CA PRO A 60 -17.26 8.71 11.58
C PRO A 60 -15.92 8.42 10.92
N GLU A 61 -15.12 9.47 10.70
CA GLU A 61 -13.76 9.31 10.24
C GLU A 61 -13.12 8.44 11.33
N ILE A 62 -13.09 7.12 11.11
CA ILE A 62 -12.37 6.21 11.96
C ILE A 62 -10.94 6.66 11.73
N ILE A 63 -10.44 7.48 12.64
CA ILE A 63 -9.02 7.81 12.78
C ILE A 63 -8.37 6.49 13.18
N SER A 64 -8.31 5.57 12.21
CA SER A 64 -7.49 4.40 12.31
C SER A 64 -6.06 4.93 12.28
N PRO A 65 -5.21 4.49 13.22
CA PRO A 65 -3.80 4.83 13.14
C PRO A 65 -3.30 4.42 11.74
N PRO A 66 -2.40 5.22 11.13
CA PRO A 66 -1.82 4.85 9.85
C PRO A 66 -1.18 3.46 9.99
N LEU A 67 -1.38 2.62 8.98
CA LEU A 67 -0.83 1.28 8.97
C LEU A 67 0.70 1.34 9.04
N THR A 68 1.27 0.44 9.83
CA THR A 68 2.70 0.15 9.84
C THR A 68 3.15 -0.44 8.49
N GLN A 69 4.45 -0.47 8.23
CA GLN A 69 4.95 -1.04 6.97
C GLN A 69 4.68 -2.55 6.89
N THR A 70 4.80 -3.24 8.02
CA THR A 70 4.41 -4.65 8.13
C THR A 70 2.92 -4.85 7.82
N GLU A 71 2.02 -4.05 8.39
CA GLU A 71 0.58 -4.17 8.09
C GLU A 71 0.25 -3.86 6.63
N MET A 72 0.89 -2.85 6.04
CA MET A 72 0.74 -2.56 4.61
C MET A 72 1.21 -3.75 3.75
N ARG A 73 2.33 -4.38 4.13
CA ARG A 73 2.88 -5.54 3.42
C ARG A 73 1.98 -6.76 3.55
N ILE A 74 1.46 -7.06 4.74
CA ILE A 74 0.49 -8.14 4.94
C ILE A 74 -0.72 -7.94 4.02
N ARG A 75 -1.33 -6.75 4.03
CA ARG A 75 -2.49 -6.47 3.16
C ARG A 75 -2.19 -6.61 1.68
N TYR A 76 -1.00 -6.20 1.27
CA TYR A 76 -0.55 -6.37 -0.11
C TYR A 76 -0.46 -7.87 -0.47
N LEU A 77 0.18 -8.68 0.38
CA LEU A 77 0.33 -10.12 0.16
C LEU A 77 -1.00 -10.87 0.21
N GLU A 78 -1.91 -10.50 1.10
CA GLU A 78 -3.28 -11.05 1.17
C GLU A 78 -4.13 -10.65 -0.04
N GLY A 79 -3.82 -9.51 -0.67
CA GLY A 79 -4.48 -9.05 -1.88
C GLY A 79 -3.96 -9.70 -3.18
N ILE A 80 -2.91 -10.52 -3.11
CA ILE A 80 -2.41 -11.26 -4.26
C ILE A 80 -3.37 -12.40 -4.57
N ASP A 81 -3.84 -12.48 -5.81
CA ASP A 81 -4.47 -13.69 -6.35
C ASP A 81 -3.39 -14.64 -6.91
N PRO A 82 -3.13 -15.80 -6.27
CA PRO A 82 -2.10 -16.72 -6.73
C PRO A 82 -2.46 -17.40 -8.05
N ASP A 83 -3.74 -17.50 -8.42
CA ASP A 83 -4.17 -18.08 -9.70
C ASP A 83 -3.86 -17.13 -10.85
N GLU A 84 -4.14 -15.83 -10.68
CA GLU A 84 -3.82 -14.80 -11.69
C GLU A 84 -2.32 -14.68 -11.95
N LEU A 85 -1.49 -14.87 -10.91
CA LEU A 85 -0.02 -14.86 -11.03
C LEU A 85 0.58 -16.20 -11.48
N GLY A 86 -0.24 -17.24 -11.69
CA GLY A 86 0.22 -18.56 -12.10
C GLY A 86 1.08 -19.29 -11.05
N TYR A 87 0.86 -19.01 -9.76
CA TYR A 87 1.62 -19.61 -8.67
C TYR A 87 1.34 -21.11 -8.57
N ARG A 88 2.42 -21.89 -8.50
CA ARG A 88 2.35 -23.35 -8.25
C ARG A 88 2.14 -23.62 -6.76
N ALA A 89 1.88 -24.88 -6.40
CA ALA A 89 1.61 -25.27 -5.00
C ALA A 89 2.69 -24.77 -4.02
N GLY A 90 3.98 -24.97 -4.32
CA GLY A 90 5.07 -24.50 -3.46
C GLY A 90 5.20 -22.98 -3.35
N ASP A 91 4.78 -22.22 -4.38
CA ASP A 91 4.73 -20.75 -4.31
C ASP A 91 3.64 -20.29 -3.34
N ARG A 92 2.49 -20.97 -3.37
CA ARG A 92 1.36 -20.68 -2.46
C ARG A 92 1.71 -21.02 -1.01
N GLU A 93 2.43 -22.11 -0.79
CA GLU A 93 2.93 -22.48 0.53
C GLU A 93 3.88 -21.42 1.10
N ASN A 94 4.81 -20.93 0.27
CA ASN A 94 5.71 -19.86 0.68
C ASN A 94 4.97 -18.54 0.91
N LEU A 95 4.05 -18.13 0.04
CA LEU A 95 3.24 -16.93 0.24
C LEU A 95 2.50 -16.98 1.58
N LYS A 96 1.86 -18.11 1.89
CA LYS A 96 1.18 -18.33 3.17
C LYS A 96 2.16 -18.24 4.35
N ALA A 97 3.32 -18.86 4.24
CA ALA A 97 4.34 -18.82 5.29
C ALA A 97 4.89 -17.42 5.56
N VAL A 98 5.06 -16.60 4.51
CA VAL A 98 5.47 -15.20 4.64
C VAL A 98 4.42 -14.41 5.42
N ILE A 99 3.15 -14.54 5.05
CA ILE A 99 2.03 -13.88 5.75
C ILE A 99 2.00 -14.31 7.23
N THR A 100 2.10 -15.61 7.50
CA THR A 100 2.16 -16.13 8.88
C THR A 100 3.36 -15.60 9.65
N ALA A 101 4.55 -15.54 9.05
CA ALA A 101 5.74 -15.01 9.73
C ALA A 101 5.58 -13.53 10.13
N TYR A 102 4.91 -12.73 9.30
CA TYR A 102 4.55 -11.36 9.66
C TYR A 102 3.49 -11.29 10.77
N GLN A 103 2.42 -12.09 10.66
CA GLN A 103 1.33 -12.13 11.64
C GLN A 103 1.81 -12.60 13.03
N ASP A 104 2.73 -13.56 13.07
CA ASP A 104 3.32 -14.09 14.30
C ASP A 104 4.45 -13.18 14.85
N GLY A 105 4.83 -12.14 14.11
CA GLY A 105 5.87 -11.20 14.50
C GLY A 105 7.30 -11.75 14.41
N LEU A 106 7.49 -12.90 13.75
CA LEU A 106 8.81 -13.47 13.43
C LEU A 106 9.54 -12.63 12.39
N LEU A 107 8.77 -11.92 11.56
CA LEU A 107 9.27 -10.97 10.59
C LEU A 107 8.53 -9.64 10.78
N LYS A 108 9.27 -8.52 10.75
CA LYS A 108 8.70 -7.16 10.72
C LYS A 108 9.50 -6.32 9.77
N VAL A 109 8.85 -5.66 8.82
CA VAL A 109 9.52 -4.80 7.83
C VAL A 109 10.34 -3.70 8.53
N GLU A 110 9.85 -3.22 9.68
CA GLU A 110 10.52 -2.20 10.50
C GLU A 110 11.88 -2.66 11.07
N ASP A 111 12.11 -3.97 11.20
CA ASP A 111 13.38 -4.52 11.71
C ASP A 111 14.48 -4.56 10.63
N LYS A 112 14.14 -4.28 9.37
CA LYS A 112 15.05 -4.27 8.23
C LYS A 112 15.99 -3.06 8.32
N LYS A 113 17.30 -3.30 8.34
CA LYS A 113 18.34 -2.27 8.54
C LYS A 113 18.89 -1.70 7.23
N ASP A 114 18.89 -2.50 6.17
CA ASP A 114 19.43 -2.13 4.86
C ASP A 114 18.54 -2.66 3.74
N ASN A 115 18.42 -1.95 2.63
CA ASN A 115 17.60 -2.37 1.48
C ASN A 115 18.09 -3.68 0.83
N ARG A 116 19.34 -4.09 1.10
CA ARG A 116 19.96 -5.35 0.65
C ARG A 116 19.71 -6.52 1.59
N GLU A 117 18.98 -6.31 2.69
CA GLU A 117 18.51 -7.40 3.52
C GLU A 117 17.27 -8.06 2.91
N TYR A 118 17.21 -9.37 3.03
CA TYR A 118 16.10 -10.20 2.56
C TYR A 118 15.80 -11.26 3.61
N ALA A 119 14.56 -11.73 3.63
CA ALA A 119 14.18 -12.94 4.32
C ALA A 119 14.01 -14.08 3.31
N ALA A 120 14.35 -15.30 3.73
CA ALA A 120 14.32 -16.47 2.85
C ALA A 120 13.38 -17.54 3.42
N PHE A 121 12.55 -18.08 2.55
CA PHE A 121 11.60 -19.14 2.85
C PHE A 121 11.85 -20.34 1.94
N TRP A 122 11.64 -21.55 2.47
CA TRP A 122 11.78 -22.80 1.73
C TRP A 122 10.64 -23.75 2.08
N GLY A 123 9.85 -24.15 1.08
CA GLY A 123 8.75 -25.11 1.28
C GLY A 123 7.75 -24.69 2.36
N GLY A 124 7.44 -23.39 2.44
CA GLY A 124 6.50 -22.86 3.43
C GLY A 124 7.08 -22.66 4.83
N ARG A 125 8.41 -22.57 4.99
CA ARG A 125 9.07 -22.28 6.28
C ARG A 125 10.00 -21.09 6.16
N LEU A 126 9.99 -20.21 7.16
CA LEU A 126 11.00 -19.17 7.32
C LEU A 126 12.34 -19.83 7.68
N MET A 127 13.34 -19.65 6.82
CA MET A 127 14.67 -20.20 7.03
C MET A 127 15.59 -19.16 7.64
N ILE A 128 15.54 -17.94 7.09
CA ILE A 128 16.37 -16.81 7.52
C ILE A 128 15.51 -15.54 7.55
N GLY A 129 15.55 -14.81 8.67
CA GLY A 129 14.97 -13.47 8.80
C GLY A 129 15.78 -12.42 8.05
N TRP A 130 15.63 -11.13 8.36
CA TRP A 130 16.34 -10.07 7.64
C TRP A 130 17.87 -10.23 7.71
N GLY A 131 18.48 -10.42 6.54
CA GLY A 131 19.93 -10.50 6.40
C GLY A 131 20.39 -10.32 4.97
N VAL A 132 21.67 -10.00 4.77
CA VAL A 132 22.25 -9.83 3.43
C VAL A 132 22.47 -11.20 2.78
N LEU A 133 22.01 -11.38 1.55
CA LEU A 133 22.31 -12.56 0.73
C LEU A 133 23.82 -12.56 0.39
N ARG A 134 24.62 -13.39 1.09
CA ARG A 134 26.06 -13.56 0.88
C ARG A 134 26.39 -14.96 0.31
N GLU A 135 27.65 -15.20 -0.06
CA GLU A 135 28.10 -16.55 -0.49
C GLU A 135 27.87 -17.63 0.58
N GLU A 136 27.88 -17.27 1.86
CA GLU A 136 27.58 -18.21 2.96
C GLU A 136 26.12 -18.68 2.93
N PHE A 137 25.21 -17.87 2.37
CA PHE A 137 23.81 -18.20 2.14
C PHE A 137 23.68 -19.32 1.10
N GLY A 138 24.49 -19.29 0.03
CA GLY A 138 24.52 -20.34 -0.99
C GLY A 138 25.04 -21.68 -0.44
N LYS A 139 26.03 -21.65 0.45
CA LYS A 139 26.54 -22.87 1.12
C LYS A 139 25.54 -23.43 2.14
N GLY A 140 24.90 -22.57 2.93
CA GLY A 140 23.85 -22.96 3.89
C GLY A 140 22.60 -23.55 3.24
N ILE A 141 22.15 -22.97 2.11
CA ILE A 141 21.05 -23.51 1.29
C ILE A 141 21.42 -24.88 0.72
N MET A 142 22.67 -25.17 0.41
CA MET A 142 23.07 -26.42 -0.24
C MET A 142 23.33 -27.57 0.75
N GLU A 143 23.91 -27.26 1.91
CA GLU A 143 24.36 -28.31 2.85
C GLU A 143 23.30 -28.69 3.89
N VAL A 144 22.37 -27.80 4.24
CA VAL A 144 21.51 -27.98 5.42
C VAL A 144 20.02 -28.08 5.09
N TRP A 145 19.55 -27.45 4.01
CA TRP A 145 18.10 -27.20 3.80
C TRP A 145 17.35 -28.13 2.81
N PRO A 146 17.96 -28.69 1.74
CA PRO A 146 17.27 -29.54 0.77
C PRO A 146 17.15 -31.00 1.23
N SER A 147 17.95 -31.43 2.21
CA SER A 147 17.97 -32.84 2.64
C SER A 147 16.70 -33.27 3.38
N GLU A 148 16.04 -32.36 4.10
CA GLU A 148 14.77 -32.65 4.81
C GLU A 148 13.52 -32.33 3.98
N MET A 149 13.63 -31.40 3.01
CA MET A 149 12.53 -30.96 2.15
C MET A 149 13.01 -30.79 0.69
N PRO A 150 13.31 -31.90 -0.01
CA PRO A 150 13.93 -31.87 -1.33
C PRO A 150 13.05 -31.23 -2.40
N GLU A 151 11.73 -31.26 -2.21
CA GLU A 151 10.74 -30.68 -3.14
C GLU A 151 10.40 -29.21 -2.81
N GLY A 152 11.02 -28.63 -1.78
CA GLY A 152 10.77 -27.24 -1.41
C GLY A 152 11.24 -26.26 -2.48
N LYS A 153 10.59 -25.10 -2.54
CA LYS A 153 10.98 -24.00 -3.43
C LYS A 153 11.48 -22.82 -2.60
N LEU A 154 12.53 -22.15 -3.08
CA LEU A 154 13.02 -20.91 -2.46
C LEU A 154 12.07 -19.74 -2.78
N TRP A 155 11.79 -18.94 -1.76
CA TRP A 155 11.15 -17.64 -1.87
C TRP A 155 11.98 -16.60 -1.13
N VAL A 156 12.13 -15.42 -1.73
CA VAL A 156 12.85 -14.30 -1.14
C VAL A 156 11.88 -13.14 -0.92
N GLU A 157 11.77 -12.70 0.32
CA GLU A 157 10.93 -11.59 0.75
C GLU A 157 11.81 -10.35 0.97
N ASP A 158 11.38 -9.21 0.43
CA ASP A 158 12.14 -7.95 0.44
C ASP A 158 11.48 -6.85 1.28
N GLY A 159 10.24 -7.03 1.74
CA GLY A 159 9.49 -6.08 2.55
C GLY A 159 8.94 -4.87 1.79
N ALA A 160 9.02 -4.83 0.45
CA ALA A 160 8.58 -3.68 -0.32
C ALA A 160 7.04 -3.55 -0.35
N ALA A 161 6.50 -2.40 0.08
CA ALA A 161 5.05 -2.20 0.18
C ALA A 161 4.27 -2.20 -1.15
N SER A 162 4.96 -2.06 -2.29
CA SER A 162 4.35 -1.88 -3.61
C SER A 162 4.88 -2.81 -4.71
N GLN A 163 5.76 -3.75 -4.37
CA GLN A 163 6.31 -4.69 -5.35
C GLN A 163 5.83 -6.10 -5.05
N PRO A 164 5.39 -6.87 -6.06
CA PRO A 164 5.24 -8.30 -5.90
C PRO A 164 6.61 -8.83 -5.49
N ALA A 165 6.67 -9.58 -4.38
CA ALA A 165 7.89 -10.33 -4.06
C ALA A 165 8.22 -11.15 -5.30
N SER A 166 9.29 -10.76 -5.98
CA SER A 166 9.64 -11.33 -7.28
C SER A 166 11.10 -11.68 -7.24
N THR A 167 11.36 -12.91 -6.80
CA THR A 167 12.52 -13.66 -7.28
C THR A 167 12.15 -15.12 -7.35
N HIS A 168 11.93 -15.59 -8.58
CA HIS A 168 12.07 -16.98 -8.90
C HIS A 168 13.58 -17.24 -8.97
N GLY A 169 14.18 -17.66 -7.85
CA GLY A 169 15.52 -18.24 -7.92
C GLY A 169 15.42 -19.54 -8.70
N VAL A 170 15.90 -19.56 -9.94
CA VAL A 170 16.05 -20.79 -10.71
C VAL A 170 17.47 -21.28 -10.48
N TRP A 171 17.59 -22.49 -9.95
CA TRP A 171 18.86 -23.20 -9.91
C TRP A 171 19.13 -23.77 -11.31
N LEU A 172 20.17 -23.26 -11.96
CA LEU A 172 20.75 -23.85 -13.18
C LEU A 172 22.17 -24.30 -12.83
N ASP A 173 22.46 -25.58 -13.03
CA ASP A 173 23.81 -26.15 -13.01
C ASP A 173 24.68 -25.79 -11.78
N GLY A 174 24.10 -25.82 -10.58
CA GLY A 174 24.86 -25.61 -9.34
C GLY A 174 25.27 -24.17 -9.05
N GLN A 175 24.71 -23.19 -9.78
CA GLN A 175 24.88 -21.76 -9.49
C GLN A 175 23.55 -21.11 -9.12
N PHE A 176 23.58 -20.30 -8.06
CA PHE A 176 22.44 -19.51 -7.62
C PHE A 176 22.39 -18.19 -8.40
N GLY A 177 21.44 -18.06 -9.31
CA GLY A 177 21.13 -16.81 -10.00
C GLY A 177 19.86 -16.16 -9.43
N LEU A 178 19.97 -14.94 -8.90
CA LEU A 178 18.80 -14.10 -8.62
C LEU A 178 18.25 -13.57 -9.95
N TYR A 179 17.28 -14.26 -10.53
CA TYR A 179 16.54 -13.73 -11.67
C TYR A 179 15.38 -12.87 -11.17
N LYS A 180 15.51 -11.56 -11.37
CA LYS A 180 14.35 -10.67 -11.34
C LYS A 180 13.47 -11.09 -12.52
N SER A 181 12.30 -11.68 -12.24
CA SER A 181 11.28 -11.81 -13.28
C SER A 181 10.86 -10.40 -13.65
N VAL A 182 11.45 -9.88 -14.72
CA VAL A 182 10.86 -8.78 -15.46
C VAL A 182 9.68 -9.43 -16.17
N TYR A 183 8.50 -9.39 -15.55
CA TYR A 183 7.26 -9.46 -16.32
C TYR A 183 7.30 -8.26 -17.28
N SER A 184 7.85 -8.49 -18.46
CA SER A 184 7.67 -7.64 -19.64
C SER A 184 6.33 -8.04 -20.28
N PRO A 185 5.64 -7.06 -20.90
CA PRO A 185 4.19 -6.84 -20.86
C PRO A 185 3.31 -7.96 -21.41
#